data_AF-A0A2L0GL16-F1
#
_entry.id   AF-A0A2L0GL16-F1
#
_cell.length_a   1.000
_cell.length_b   1.000
_cell.length_c   1.000
_cell.angle_alpha   90.00
_cell.angle_beta   90.00
_cell.angle_gamma   90.00
#
_symmetry.space_group_name_H-M   'P 1'
#
loop_
_entity.id
_entity.type
_entity.pdbx_description
1 polymer ?
#
loop_
_entity_poly.entity_id
_entity_poly.type
_entity_poly.pdbx_seq_one_letter_code
_entity_poly.pdbx_strand_id
1 'polypeptide(L)'
;MPTATGTIIDATQHGVVPDDGKDDAKALLRAIAAADAVEGKVTLQLPSGRIQIGEVIPLERSNFTLRGAGSGADGTELYFPRPLNIVDDPMRQDELRDYLRRENKYEVNADQNINFLFSEYSWSGAFLLVGPKKDRSVSYDPAKDRRMPVLADPVLGKQFDRKIKVKDTSKLKVGQVVQVQWYSVDGPDSGILRSMYGDLSDWNESEAGTAAPLTIGSHHWTFANRPVVAQPTRVTAIKGNDVTIGDPLLHGISPTQPAVIASWHHLEAVGIEAMRLTFPDNPWFGHHLEAGYNGIYLTGLFDGWVRDVEIRNADSGILTDNAGSITIDKVRTTGEHKAHYTVHVGAVHNVLVRDLVVENPSVHPVSVNTRSTRSVFLRAKVRRDAIIDQHSGSNHQNLFDQLTMHVVPRRTASGWSYRLWEGGGAPYWKPGHGLFNTHWNLKLVFPDSVPDDAVVGITSGLEGPGARIVGLHGNRSVMLDYRPAPYAEMLNEAVVSAPSLYEHQLAMRRARMR
;
A
#
# COMPACT_ATOMS: atom_id res chain seq x y z
N MET A 1 18.93 3.85 -1.30
CA MET A 1 18.51 3.80 -2.71
C MET A 1 19.75 3.54 -3.53
N PRO A 2 19.75 2.58 -4.46
CA PRO A 2 20.89 2.32 -5.34
C PRO A 2 21.24 3.58 -6.14
N THR A 3 22.54 3.84 -6.35
CA THR A 3 23.01 4.81 -7.36
C THR A 3 23.11 4.11 -8.73
N ALA A 4 22.92 4.86 -9.81
CA ALA A 4 22.87 4.34 -11.18
C ALA A 4 24.25 3.79 -11.63
N THR A 5 24.52 2.53 -11.31
CA THR A 5 25.60 1.74 -11.89
C THR A 5 24.97 0.68 -12.78
N GLY A 6 25.26 0.73 -14.09
CA GLY A 6 24.65 -0.16 -15.09
C GLY A 6 24.61 0.45 -16.48
N THR A 7 24.05 -0.29 -17.44
CA THR A 7 23.86 0.16 -18.82
C THR A 7 22.76 1.22 -18.87
N ILE A 8 22.98 2.30 -19.62
CA ILE A 8 21.95 3.31 -19.90
C ILE A 8 21.52 3.15 -21.35
N ILE A 9 20.21 3.05 -21.56
CA ILE A 9 19.58 3.07 -22.88
C ILE A 9 18.81 4.37 -22.99
N ASP A 10 19.06 5.14 -24.04
CA ASP A 10 18.31 6.37 -24.33
C ASP A 10 17.08 6.03 -25.17
N ALA A 11 15.89 6.34 -24.67
CA ALA A 11 14.64 6.04 -25.34
C ALA A 11 14.53 6.73 -26.72
N THR A 12 15.22 7.87 -26.93
CA THR A 12 15.23 8.58 -28.22
C THR A 12 15.91 7.77 -29.32
N GLN A 13 16.88 6.91 -28.98
CA GLN A 13 17.52 5.99 -29.93
C GLN A 13 16.56 4.90 -30.46
N HIS A 14 15.41 4.73 -29.79
CA HIS A 14 14.36 3.80 -30.17
C HIS A 14 13.11 4.49 -30.74
N GLY A 15 13.21 5.81 -30.99
CA GLY A 15 12.22 6.62 -31.68
C GLY A 15 11.18 7.28 -30.78
N VAL A 16 11.46 7.43 -29.48
CA VAL A 16 10.66 8.30 -28.61
C VAL A 16 11.00 9.75 -28.96
N VAL A 17 9.99 10.55 -29.29
CA VAL A 17 10.15 11.94 -29.68
C VAL A 17 9.24 12.82 -28.81
N PRO A 18 9.79 13.52 -27.81
CA PRO A 18 8.96 14.39 -26.96
C PRO A 18 8.40 15.56 -27.76
N ASP A 19 7.26 16.09 -27.32
CA ASP A 19 6.63 17.32 -27.78
C ASP A 19 6.18 17.33 -29.26
N ASP A 20 6.07 16.17 -29.91
CA ASP A 20 5.64 16.08 -31.32
C ASP A 20 4.13 15.82 -31.51
N GLY A 21 3.41 15.63 -30.40
CA GLY A 21 1.96 15.39 -30.36
C GLY A 21 1.51 14.01 -30.86
N LYS A 22 2.42 13.06 -31.05
CA LYS A 22 2.13 11.69 -31.49
C LYS A 22 2.31 10.69 -30.37
N ASP A 23 1.71 9.52 -30.56
CA ASP A 23 1.80 8.42 -29.60
C ASP A 23 3.19 7.74 -29.67
N ASP A 24 3.94 7.83 -28.58
CA ASP A 24 5.29 7.27 -28.42
C ASP A 24 5.27 5.85 -27.83
N ALA A 25 4.11 5.30 -27.49
CA ALA A 25 4.08 4.07 -26.69
C ALA A 25 4.78 2.89 -27.38
N LYS A 26 4.61 2.73 -28.70
CA LYS A 26 5.34 1.72 -29.49
C LYS A 26 6.85 1.96 -29.51
N ALA A 27 7.30 3.21 -29.47
CA ALA A 27 8.72 3.54 -29.38
C ALA A 27 9.28 3.22 -27.99
N LEU A 28 8.54 3.55 -26.95
CA LEU A 28 8.91 3.22 -25.57
C LEU A 28 8.98 1.69 -25.37
N LEU A 29 8.02 0.93 -25.91
CA LEU A 29 8.03 -0.53 -25.88
C LEU A 29 9.25 -1.13 -26.61
N ARG A 30 9.70 -0.52 -27.72
CA ARG A 30 10.96 -0.93 -28.38
C ARG A 30 12.17 -0.66 -27.50
N ALA A 31 12.20 0.47 -26.79
CA ALA A 31 13.27 0.80 -25.88
C ALA A 31 13.31 -0.15 -24.66
N ILE A 32 12.14 -0.55 -24.16
CA ILE A 32 12.01 -1.59 -23.11
C ILE A 32 12.50 -2.94 -23.62
N ALA A 33 12.11 -3.36 -24.82
CA ALA A 33 12.61 -4.61 -25.41
C ALA A 33 14.14 -4.60 -25.59
N ALA A 34 14.73 -3.46 -25.94
CA ALA A 34 16.18 -3.29 -25.98
C ALA A 34 16.80 -3.38 -24.58
N ALA A 35 16.15 -2.79 -23.57
CA ALA A 35 16.56 -2.95 -22.18
C ALA A 35 16.52 -4.42 -21.78
N ASP A 36 15.44 -5.15 -22.03
CA ASP A 36 15.24 -6.56 -21.69
C ASP A 36 16.33 -7.49 -22.23
N ALA A 37 16.94 -7.14 -23.36
CA ALA A 37 18.06 -7.89 -23.94
C ALA A 37 19.41 -7.69 -23.21
N VAL A 38 19.52 -6.72 -22.30
CA VAL A 38 20.75 -6.41 -21.58
C VAL A 38 20.83 -7.16 -20.25
N GLU A 39 21.95 -7.85 -20.01
CA GLU A 39 22.24 -8.49 -18.73
C GLU A 39 22.51 -7.48 -17.61
N GLY A 40 22.10 -7.82 -16.38
CA GLY A 40 22.40 -7.01 -15.21
C GLY A 40 21.50 -5.78 -15.05
N LYS A 41 22.06 -4.67 -14.56
CA LYS A 41 21.30 -3.44 -14.26
C LYS A 41 21.18 -2.55 -15.49
N VAL A 42 19.96 -2.09 -15.76
CA VAL A 42 19.65 -1.20 -16.89
C VAL A 42 18.85 -0.01 -16.41
N THR A 43 19.22 1.18 -16.89
CA THR A 43 18.39 2.38 -16.81
C THR A 43 17.90 2.74 -18.20
N LEU A 44 16.59 2.75 -18.40
CA LEU A 44 15.96 3.34 -19.57
C LEU A 44 15.72 4.83 -19.29
N GLN A 45 16.50 5.68 -19.96
CA GLN A 45 16.44 7.13 -19.85
C GLN A 45 15.41 7.68 -20.82
N LEU A 46 14.41 8.37 -20.29
CA LEU A 46 13.47 9.17 -21.07
C LEU A 46 14.01 10.60 -21.26
N PRO A 47 13.76 11.24 -22.41
CA PRO A 47 14.11 12.63 -22.65
C PRO A 47 13.22 13.58 -21.81
N SER A 48 13.67 14.83 -21.64
CA SER A 48 12.81 15.92 -21.19
C SER A 48 11.73 16.24 -22.23
N GLY A 49 10.62 16.81 -21.80
CA GLY A 49 9.47 17.13 -22.65
C GLY A 49 8.32 16.12 -22.46
N ARG A 50 7.23 16.36 -23.18
CA ARG A 50 6.01 15.56 -23.10
C ARG A 50 6.06 14.38 -24.06
N ILE A 51 5.93 13.18 -23.52
CA ILE A 51 5.85 11.91 -24.24
C ILE A 51 4.42 11.40 -24.12
N GLN A 52 3.73 11.20 -25.23
CA GLN A 52 2.33 10.74 -25.19
C GLN A 52 2.28 9.21 -25.24
N ILE A 53 1.59 8.60 -24.29
CA ILE A 53 1.52 7.13 -24.13
C ILE A 53 0.07 6.67 -24.23
N GLY A 54 -0.29 6.03 -25.34
CA GLY A 54 -1.66 5.60 -25.61
C GLY A 54 -2.01 4.15 -25.26
N GLU A 55 -1.12 3.40 -24.60
CA GLU A 55 -1.31 2.01 -24.16
C GLU A 55 -0.55 1.72 -22.85
N VAL A 56 -0.85 0.59 -22.21
CA VAL A 56 -0.15 0.14 -20.99
C VAL A 56 1.30 -0.21 -21.30
N ILE A 57 2.20 0.21 -20.42
CA ILE A 57 3.64 -0.03 -20.46
C ILE A 57 4.01 -1.06 -19.38
N PRO A 58 4.19 -2.35 -19.75
CA PRO A 58 4.59 -3.38 -18.81
C PRO A 58 6.10 -3.30 -18.53
N LEU A 59 6.46 -3.42 -17.26
CA LEU A 59 7.84 -3.43 -16.76
C LEU A 59 8.09 -4.79 -16.09
N GLU A 60 8.57 -5.76 -16.88
CA GLU A 60 8.53 -7.20 -16.55
C GLU A 60 9.88 -7.81 -16.14
N ARG A 61 10.92 -7.01 -15.90
CA ARG A 61 12.27 -7.48 -15.55
C ARG A 61 12.81 -6.90 -14.25
N SER A 62 13.63 -7.70 -13.57
CA SER A 62 14.46 -7.24 -12.44
C SER A 62 15.59 -6.31 -12.89
N ASN A 63 16.18 -5.60 -11.93
CA ASN A 63 17.34 -4.73 -12.12
C ASN A 63 17.12 -3.66 -13.19
N PHE A 64 15.95 -3.01 -13.15
CA PHE A 64 15.52 -2.06 -14.17
C PHE A 64 15.10 -0.73 -13.54
N THR A 65 15.41 0.37 -14.22
CA THR A 65 14.96 1.69 -13.81
C THR A 65 14.42 2.45 -15.01
N LEU A 66 13.15 2.84 -14.96
CA LEU A 66 12.58 3.84 -15.86
C LEU A 66 12.83 5.22 -15.26
N ARG A 67 13.68 6.03 -15.91
CA ARG A 67 14.12 7.31 -15.37
C ARG A 67 13.81 8.44 -16.36
N GLY A 68 13.12 9.48 -15.91
CA GLY A 68 12.97 10.72 -16.66
C GLY A 68 14.08 11.74 -16.38
N ALA A 69 13.86 12.97 -16.83
CA ALA A 69 14.76 14.12 -16.68
C ALA A 69 14.41 15.02 -15.47
N GLY A 70 13.46 14.59 -14.63
CA GLY A 70 12.95 15.34 -13.46
C GLY A 70 11.41 15.41 -13.45
N SER A 71 10.82 15.60 -12.27
CA SER A 71 9.36 15.82 -12.12
C SER A 71 8.92 17.28 -12.33
N GLY A 72 9.88 18.21 -12.41
CA GLY A 72 9.62 19.64 -12.58
C GLY A 72 9.16 20.03 -14.01
N ALA A 73 8.92 21.32 -14.22
CA ALA A 73 8.37 21.84 -15.47
C ALA A 73 9.21 21.53 -16.73
N ASP A 74 10.54 21.54 -16.60
CA ASP A 74 11.49 21.23 -17.68
C ASP A 74 11.88 19.74 -17.73
N GLY A 75 11.20 18.91 -16.94
CA GLY A 75 11.48 17.48 -16.79
C GLY A 75 10.80 16.62 -17.85
N THR A 76 10.64 15.34 -17.54
CA THR A 76 9.87 14.40 -18.38
C THR A 76 8.41 14.41 -17.96
N GLU A 77 7.49 14.56 -18.90
CA GLU A 77 6.07 14.33 -18.70
C GLU A 77 5.61 13.12 -19.52
N LEU A 78 5.06 12.10 -18.87
CA LEU A 78 4.26 11.08 -19.53
C LEU A 78 2.81 11.53 -19.53
N TYR A 79 2.24 11.73 -20.71
CA TYR A 79 0.85 12.13 -20.91
C TYR A 79 0.01 10.95 -21.42
N PHE A 80 -1.04 10.60 -20.69
CA PHE A 80 -1.91 9.47 -21.01
C PHE A 80 -3.28 9.97 -21.48
N PRO A 81 -3.55 10.00 -22.80
CA PRO A 81 -4.71 10.72 -23.36
C PRO A 81 -6.04 9.98 -23.21
N ARG A 82 -6.01 8.70 -22.81
CA ARG A 82 -7.18 7.81 -22.73
C ARG A 82 -7.12 6.99 -21.44
N PRO A 83 -8.25 6.58 -20.86
CA PRO A 83 -8.31 5.75 -19.66
C PRO A 83 -8.07 4.25 -19.94
N LEU A 84 -7.75 3.48 -18.90
CA LEU A 84 -7.51 2.03 -18.99
C LEU A 84 -8.73 1.25 -19.49
N ASN A 85 -9.96 1.65 -19.18
CA ASN A 85 -11.14 0.97 -19.72
C ASN A 85 -11.25 1.01 -21.26
N ILE A 86 -10.45 1.84 -21.94
CA ILE A 86 -10.33 1.87 -23.40
C ILE A 86 -9.07 1.13 -23.89
N VAL A 87 -7.94 1.24 -23.17
CA VAL A 87 -6.62 0.84 -23.69
C VAL A 87 -6.02 -0.41 -23.04
N ASP A 88 -6.54 -0.82 -21.88
CA ASP A 88 -6.10 -2.04 -21.19
C ASP A 88 -6.68 -3.29 -21.87
N ASP A 89 -6.05 -4.45 -21.64
CA ASP A 89 -6.62 -5.72 -22.08
C ASP A 89 -7.74 -6.12 -21.10
N PRO A 90 -9.00 -6.20 -21.56
CA PRO A 90 -10.13 -6.51 -20.68
C PRO A 90 -9.99 -7.88 -20.00
N MET A 91 -9.21 -8.81 -20.60
CA MET A 91 -8.97 -10.14 -20.05
C MET A 91 -8.14 -10.10 -18.76
N ARG A 92 -7.30 -9.07 -18.55
CA ARG A 92 -6.58 -8.87 -17.29
C ARG A 92 -7.55 -8.69 -16.11
N GLN A 93 -8.73 -8.17 -16.39
CA GLN A 93 -9.73 -7.81 -15.40
C GLN A 93 -10.85 -8.84 -15.25
N ASP A 94 -10.85 -9.93 -16.01
CA ASP A 94 -11.92 -10.94 -16.00
C ASP A 94 -12.18 -11.50 -14.60
N GLU A 95 -11.13 -11.90 -13.89
CA GLU A 95 -11.29 -12.49 -12.56
C GLU A 95 -11.81 -11.48 -11.54
N LEU A 96 -11.34 -10.23 -11.61
CA LEU A 96 -11.84 -9.15 -10.77
C LEU A 96 -13.31 -8.87 -11.08
N ARG A 97 -13.67 -8.71 -12.35
CA ARG A 97 -15.05 -8.49 -12.79
C ARG A 97 -16.00 -9.59 -12.31
N ASP A 98 -15.57 -10.86 -12.40
CA ASP A 98 -16.34 -12.00 -11.90
C ASP A 98 -16.51 -11.94 -10.38
N TYR A 99 -15.47 -11.56 -9.65
CA TYR A 99 -15.55 -11.32 -8.21
C TYR A 99 -16.54 -10.19 -7.87
N LEU A 100 -16.48 -9.06 -8.57
CA LEU A 100 -17.37 -7.92 -8.34
C LEU A 100 -18.84 -8.33 -8.50
N ARG A 101 -19.15 -9.09 -9.56
CA ARG A 101 -20.50 -9.61 -9.80
C ARG A 101 -20.93 -10.62 -8.73
N ARG A 102 -20.07 -11.61 -8.45
CA ARG A 102 -20.37 -12.70 -7.49
C ARG A 102 -20.61 -12.16 -6.08
N GLU A 103 -19.85 -11.15 -5.68
CA GLU A 103 -19.93 -10.53 -4.35
C GLU A 103 -20.84 -9.30 -4.31
N ASN A 104 -21.63 -9.06 -5.36
CA ASN A 104 -22.58 -7.96 -5.49
C ASN A 104 -21.96 -6.59 -5.12
N LYS A 105 -20.80 -6.28 -5.70
CA LYS A 105 -20.05 -5.04 -5.47
C LYS A 105 -20.58 -3.91 -6.34
N TYR A 106 -21.58 -3.20 -5.82
CA TYR A 106 -22.21 -2.06 -6.48
C TYR A 106 -22.00 -0.79 -5.69
N GLU A 107 -21.77 0.31 -6.41
CA GLU A 107 -21.88 1.65 -5.86
C GLU A 107 -23.36 1.99 -5.89
N VAL A 108 -23.90 2.34 -4.73
CA VAL A 108 -25.32 2.64 -4.56
C VAL A 108 -25.47 3.98 -3.87
N ASN A 109 -25.94 4.96 -4.62
CA ASN A 109 -26.30 6.28 -4.11
C ASN A 109 -27.59 6.74 -4.76
N ALA A 110 -28.71 6.58 -4.04
CA ALA A 110 -30.05 6.89 -4.55
C ALA A 110 -30.22 8.39 -4.88
N ASP A 111 -29.62 9.28 -4.09
CA ASP A 111 -29.72 10.73 -4.29
C ASP A 111 -29.03 11.19 -5.58
N GLN A 112 -28.11 10.38 -6.10
CA GLN A 112 -27.38 10.62 -7.34
C GLN A 112 -27.80 9.68 -8.48
N ASN A 113 -28.83 8.84 -8.27
CA ASN A 113 -29.26 7.81 -9.22
C ASN A 113 -28.11 6.86 -9.64
N ILE A 114 -27.27 6.49 -8.68
CA ILE A 114 -26.15 5.56 -8.88
C ILE A 114 -26.57 4.17 -8.38
N ASN A 115 -26.50 3.20 -9.28
CA ASN A 115 -26.59 1.77 -8.99
C ASN A 115 -25.80 1.01 -10.07
N PHE A 116 -24.49 1.09 -9.98
CA PHE A 116 -23.57 0.54 -10.98
C PHE A 116 -22.59 -0.43 -10.32
N LEU A 117 -22.22 -1.48 -11.05
CA LEU A 117 -21.15 -2.36 -10.62
C LEU A 117 -19.87 -1.54 -10.46
N PHE A 118 -19.09 -1.83 -9.43
CA PHE A 118 -17.77 -1.21 -9.27
C PHE A 118 -16.92 -1.40 -10.54
N SER A 119 -16.10 -0.41 -10.84
CA SER A 119 -15.08 -0.46 -11.89
C SER A 119 -13.94 -1.35 -11.46
N GLU A 120 -13.42 -2.15 -12.39
CA GLU A 120 -12.23 -2.97 -12.18
C GLU A 120 -10.98 -2.10 -11.91
N TYR A 121 -11.00 -0.84 -12.35
CA TYR A 121 -9.90 0.10 -12.17
C TYR A 121 -9.94 0.90 -10.87
N SER A 122 -10.94 0.67 -10.01
CA SER A 122 -11.04 1.34 -8.71
C SER A 122 -9.84 1.06 -7.80
N TRP A 123 -9.23 -0.12 -7.94
CA TRP A 123 -8.06 -0.53 -7.14
C TRP A 123 -7.09 -1.45 -7.91
N SER A 124 -7.20 -1.51 -9.24
CA SER A 124 -6.34 -2.36 -10.06
C SER A 124 -5.99 -1.69 -11.40
N GLY A 125 -4.97 -2.21 -12.07
CA GLY A 125 -4.49 -1.70 -13.35
C GLY A 125 -3.79 -0.35 -13.25
N ALA A 126 -2.80 -0.12 -14.11
CA ALA A 126 -2.10 1.15 -14.26
C ALA A 126 -1.42 1.23 -15.62
N PHE A 127 -1.09 2.45 -16.05
CA PHE A 127 -0.30 2.69 -17.25
C PHE A 127 1.13 2.18 -17.13
N LEU A 128 1.78 2.40 -15.99
CA LEU A 128 3.07 1.80 -15.67
C LEU A 128 2.83 0.56 -14.82
N LEU A 129 2.80 -0.61 -15.47
CA LEU A 129 2.47 -1.89 -14.83
C LEU A 129 3.74 -2.67 -14.53
N VAL A 130 4.16 -2.68 -13.27
CA VAL A 130 5.33 -3.44 -12.82
C VAL A 130 4.88 -4.79 -12.31
N GLY A 131 5.50 -5.86 -12.81
CA GLY A 131 5.36 -7.20 -12.25
C GLY A 131 5.81 -8.30 -13.20
N PRO A 132 5.96 -9.54 -12.72
CA PRO A 132 6.40 -10.64 -13.56
C PRO A 132 5.43 -10.89 -14.71
N LYS A 133 5.97 -11.25 -15.87
CA LYS A 133 5.18 -11.54 -17.08
C LYS A 133 4.17 -12.66 -16.83
N LYS A 134 2.92 -12.45 -17.25
CA LYS A 134 1.81 -13.42 -17.13
C LYS A 134 1.60 -13.93 -15.69
N ASP A 135 1.77 -13.06 -14.70
CA ASP A 135 1.54 -13.39 -13.30
C ASP A 135 0.08 -13.18 -12.87
N ARG A 136 -0.32 -13.90 -11.82
CA ARG A 136 -1.59 -13.69 -11.11
C ARG A 136 -1.28 -13.11 -9.74
N SER A 137 -0.76 -11.89 -9.73
CA SER A 137 -0.25 -11.26 -8.51
C SER A 137 -1.34 -10.96 -7.47
N VAL A 138 -2.58 -10.75 -7.94
CA VAL A 138 -3.74 -10.52 -7.07
C VAL A 138 -4.79 -11.58 -7.34
N SER A 139 -5.39 -12.09 -6.27
CA SER A 139 -6.33 -13.20 -6.31
C SER A 139 -7.70 -12.77 -5.81
N TYR A 140 -8.69 -12.87 -6.69
CA TYR A 140 -10.10 -12.58 -6.43
C TYR A 140 -10.99 -13.83 -6.47
N ASP A 141 -10.48 -14.94 -7.01
CA ASP A 141 -11.11 -16.27 -7.00
C ASP A 141 -10.31 -17.27 -6.15
N PRO A 142 -10.78 -17.61 -4.93
CA PRO A 142 -10.13 -18.59 -4.06
C PRO A 142 -10.01 -19.99 -4.67
N ALA A 143 -10.90 -20.39 -5.59
CA ALA A 143 -10.86 -21.72 -6.21
C ALA A 143 -9.64 -21.89 -7.13
N LYS A 144 -9.13 -20.78 -7.66
CA LYS A 144 -7.93 -20.71 -8.50
C LYS A 144 -6.64 -20.59 -7.68
N ASP A 145 -6.72 -20.41 -6.37
CA ASP A 145 -5.53 -20.32 -5.53
C ASP A 145 -4.73 -21.62 -5.52
N ARG A 146 -3.41 -21.47 -5.59
CA ARG A 146 -2.42 -22.55 -5.58
C ARG A 146 -1.35 -22.19 -4.57
N ARG A 147 -0.96 -23.15 -3.74
CA ARG A 147 0.15 -22.97 -2.81
C ARG A 147 1.45 -22.84 -3.59
N MET A 148 2.29 -21.90 -3.17
CA MET A 148 3.63 -21.77 -3.70
C MET A 148 4.50 -22.97 -3.28
N PRO A 149 5.49 -23.38 -4.09
CA PRO A 149 6.41 -24.46 -3.72
C PRO A 149 7.07 -24.22 -2.36
N VAL A 150 6.90 -25.17 -1.44
CA VAL A 150 7.50 -25.11 -0.10
C VAL A 150 8.99 -25.43 -0.19
N LEU A 151 9.81 -24.52 0.33
CA LEU A 151 11.26 -24.64 0.42
C LEU A 151 11.71 -25.22 1.76
N ALA A 152 11.02 -24.87 2.86
CA ALA A 152 11.33 -25.42 4.18
C ALA A 152 10.11 -25.38 5.10
N ASP A 153 10.13 -26.25 6.12
CA ASP A 153 9.15 -26.32 7.21
C ASP A 153 9.73 -25.72 8.50
N PRO A 154 9.39 -24.47 8.84
CA PRO A 154 9.64 -23.91 10.16
C PRO A 154 9.04 -24.74 11.30
N VAL A 155 9.79 -24.87 12.40
CA VAL A 155 9.34 -25.53 13.63
C VAL A 155 9.28 -24.58 14.83
N LEU A 156 10.07 -23.52 14.80
CA LEU A 156 10.13 -22.54 15.88
C LEU A 156 10.62 -21.19 15.35
N GLY A 157 9.97 -20.12 15.81
CA GLY A 157 10.39 -18.74 15.57
C GLY A 157 9.71 -17.80 16.55
N LYS A 158 10.46 -16.88 17.14
CA LYS A 158 9.88 -15.88 18.05
C LYS A 158 9.50 -14.65 17.23
N GLN A 159 8.29 -14.14 17.45
CA GLN A 159 7.86 -12.86 16.88
C GLN A 159 8.90 -11.77 17.20
N PHE A 160 9.19 -10.94 16.20
CA PHE A 160 10.19 -9.86 16.20
C PHE A 160 11.66 -10.28 16.30
N ASP A 161 11.96 -11.58 16.39
CA ASP A 161 13.32 -12.09 16.17
C ASP A 161 13.60 -12.26 14.66
N ARG A 162 14.83 -12.56 14.28
CA ARG A 162 15.24 -12.80 12.88
C ARG A 162 15.62 -14.25 12.61
N LYS A 163 15.61 -15.11 13.63
CA LYS A 163 15.99 -16.52 13.51
C LYS A 163 14.75 -17.40 13.45
N ILE A 164 14.74 -18.30 12.48
CA ILE A 164 13.73 -19.35 12.31
C ILE A 164 14.48 -20.68 12.33
N LYS A 165 14.04 -21.59 13.20
CA LYS A 165 14.49 -22.98 13.16
C LYS A 165 13.61 -23.76 12.18
N VAL A 166 14.22 -24.45 11.23
CA VAL A 166 13.52 -25.27 10.23
C VAL A 166 13.89 -26.75 10.34
N LYS A 167 13.11 -27.64 9.72
CA LYS A 167 13.45 -29.08 9.64
C LYS A 167 14.63 -29.36 8.73
N ASP A 168 14.68 -28.67 7.59
CA ASP A 168 15.67 -28.86 6.54
C ASP A 168 15.93 -27.53 5.83
N THR A 169 17.20 -27.26 5.51
CA THR A 169 17.67 -26.06 4.81
C THR A 169 18.17 -26.35 3.40
N SER A 170 18.12 -27.60 2.93
CA SER A 170 18.69 -28.06 1.65
C SER A 170 18.21 -27.29 0.41
N LYS A 171 16.98 -26.74 0.45
CA LYS A 171 16.39 -25.95 -0.65
C LYS A 171 16.54 -24.43 -0.49
N LEU A 172 17.14 -23.96 0.60
CA LEU A 172 17.32 -22.54 0.90
C LEU A 172 18.74 -22.09 0.53
N LYS A 173 18.87 -20.85 0.08
CA LYS A 173 20.16 -20.23 -0.22
C LYS A 173 20.27 -18.86 0.44
N VAL A 174 21.46 -18.54 0.97
CA VAL A 174 21.74 -17.17 1.43
C VAL A 174 21.64 -16.21 0.25
N GLY A 175 20.99 -15.07 0.47
CA GLY A 175 20.69 -14.05 -0.54
C GLY A 175 19.33 -14.25 -1.23
N GLN A 176 18.72 -15.43 -1.16
CA GLN A 176 17.42 -15.69 -1.78
C GLN A 176 16.29 -14.94 -1.08
N VAL A 177 15.37 -14.38 -1.86
CA VAL A 177 14.08 -13.86 -1.36
C VAL A 177 13.05 -14.99 -1.31
N VAL A 178 12.38 -15.12 -0.18
CA VAL A 178 11.37 -16.15 0.12
C VAL A 178 10.16 -15.49 0.76
N GLN A 179 9.03 -16.21 0.85
CA GLN A 179 7.92 -15.81 1.70
C GLN A 179 7.79 -16.74 2.91
N VAL A 180 7.71 -16.16 4.10
CA VAL A 180 7.19 -16.85 5.28
C VAL A 180 5.66 -16.71 5.25
N GLN A 181 4.94 -17.82 5.22
CA GLN A 181 3.49 -17.85 5.01
C GLN A 181 2.80 -18.54 6.18
N TRP A 182 1.83 -17.85 6.79
CA TRP A 182 0.94 -18.41 7.80
C TRP A 182 -0.42 -18.70 7.19
N TYR A 183 -0.94 -19.89 7.47
CA TYR A 183 -2.26 -20.33 7.02
C TYR A 183 -3.16 -20.52 8.24
N SER A 184 -4.45 -20.26 8.06
CA SER A 184 -5.47 -20.59 9.05
C SER A 184 -5.78 -22.08 8.95
N VAL A 185 -5.12 -22.90 9.76
CA VAL A 185 -5.21 -24.37 9.70
C VAL A 185 -6.35 -24.96 10.56
N ASP A 186 -6.84 -24.21 11.53
CA ASP A 186 -7.88 -24.63 12.50
C ASP A 186 -9.14 -23.75 12.37
N GLY A 187 -9.47 -23.31 11.15
CA GLY A 187 -10.62 -22.45 10.91
C GLY A 187 -10.55 -21.13 11.72
N PRO A 188 -11.66 -20.67 12.33
CA PRO A 188 -11.69 -19.45 13.13
C PRO A 188 -10.81 -19.51 14.39
N ASP A 189 -10.42 -20.71 14.85
CA ASP A 189 -9.60 -20.91 16.05
C ASP A 189 -8.09 -20.93 15.77
N SER A 190 -7.70 -20.68 14.51
CA SER A 190 -6.30 -20.69 14.09
C SER A 190 -5.45 -19.71 14.88
N GLY A 191 -4.30 -20.15 15.39
CA GLY A 191 -3.41 -19.33 16.23
C GLY A 191 -3.01 -18.00 15.58
N ILE A 192 -2.80 -17.99 14.26
CA ILE A 192 -2.45 -16.78 13.50
C ILE A 192 -3.51 -15.67 13.62
N LEU A 193 -4.79 -16.02 13.70
CA LEU A 193 -5.88 -15.04 13.85
C LEU A 193 -5.82 -14.35 15.22
N ARG A 194 -5.55 -15.12 16.28
CA ARG A 194 -5.28 -14.56 17.62
C ARG A 194 -4.01 -13.71 17.63
N SER A 195 -2.98 -14.09 16.89
CA SER A 195 -1.74 -13.29 16.78
C SER A 195 -1.94 -11.97 16.03
N MET A 196 -2.90 -11.90 15.11
CA MET A 196 -3.21 -10.69 14.35
C MET A 196 -4.18 -9.75 15.06
N TYR A 197 -5.21 -10.28 15.73
CA TYR A 197 -6.32 -9.49 16.29
C TYR A 197 -6.33 -9.44 17.82
N GLY A 198 -5.57 -10.31 18.49
CA GLY A 198 -5.59 -10.45 19.95
C GLY A 198 -6.83 -11.17 20.46
N ASP A 199 -7.07 -11.05 21.76
CA ASP A 199 -8.34 -11.43 22.36
C ASP A 199 -9.33 -10.26 22.21
N LEU A 200 -10.53 -10.55 21.71
CA LEU A 200 -11.59 -9.57 21.48
C LEU A 200 -12.65 -9.58 22.58
N SER A 201 -12.56 -10.49 23.56
CA SER A 201 -13.52 -10.66 24.65
C SER A 201 -13.72 -9.37 25.44
N ASP A 202 -12.64 -8.74 25.91
CA ASP A 202 -12.68 -7.49 26.67
C ASP A 202 -13.51 -6.39 25.98
N TRP A 203 -13.36 -6.25 24.65
CA TRP A 203 -14.17 -5.30 23.88
C TRP A 203 -15.61 -5.79 23.75
N ASN A 204 -15.81 -7.03 23.30
CA ASN A 204 -17.14 -7.57 22.99
C ASN A 204 -18.04 -7.71 24.23
N GLU A 205 -17.46 -7.84 25.43
CA GLU A 205 -18.18 -7.89 26.71
C GLU A 205 -18.46 -6.51 27.31
N SER A 206 -17.85 -5.44 26.77
CA SER A 206 -18.19 -4.06 27.16
C SER A 206 -19.58 -3.65 26.64
N GLU A 207 -20.18 -2.61 27.22
CA GLU A 207 -21.47 -2.06 26.74
C GLU A 207 -21.41 -1.65 25.26
N ALA A 208 -20.34 -0.96 24.86
CA ALA A 208 -20.16 -0.50 23.49
C ALA A 208 -19.91 -1.67 22.52
N GLY A 209 -19.13 -2.67 22.91
CA GLY A 209 -18.89 -3.85 22.08
C GLY A 209 -20.07 -4.81 22.02
N THR A 210 -20.93 -4.85 23.05
CA THR A 210 -22.19 -5.59 22.98
C THR A 210 -23.11 -5.00 21.92
N ALA A 211 -23.14 -3.66 21.77
CA ALA A 211 -23.90 -2.99 20.72
C ALA A 211 -23.26 -3.11 19.33
N ALA A 212 -21.93 -3.17 19.25
CA ALA A 212 -21.16 -3.27 18.01
C ALA A 212 -19.96 -4.24 18.16
N PRO A 213 -20.21 -5.56 18.09
CA PRO A 213 -19.18 -6.55 18.36
C PRO A 213 -18.17 -6.64 17.23
N LEU A 214 -16.89 -6.78 17.57
CA LEU A 214 -15.86 -7.15 16.61
C LEU A 214 -15.91 -8.64 16.34
N THR A 215 -16.04 -8.97 15.06
CA THR A 215 -15.98 -10.34 14.56
C THR A 215 -14.85 -10.47 13.55
N ILE A 216 -14.13 -11.59 13.60
CA ILE A 216 -13.18 -11.95 12.56
C ILE A 216 -14.00 -12.54 11.41
N GLY A 217 -13.91 -11.92 10.24
CA GLY A 217 -14.66 -12.31 9.06
C GLY A 217 -14.12 -13.61 8.44
N SER A 218 -15.02 -14.39 7.84
CA SER A 218 -14.73 -15.76 7.39
C SER A 218 -13.62 -15.89 6.33
N HIS A 219 -13.36 -14.86 5.53
CA HIS A 219 -12.32 -14.90 4.50
C HIS A 219 -10.90 -15.01 5.06
N HIS A 220 -10.73 -14.85 6.37
CA HIS A 220 -9.45 -15.11 7.04
C HIS A 220 -9.13 -16.61 7.20
N TRP A 221 -10.12 -17.51 7.09
CA TRP A 221 -9.90 -18.95 7.27
C TRP A 221 -10.58 -19.86 6.25
N THR A 222 -11.45 -19.34 5.38
CA THR A 222 -12.12 -20.15 4.35
C THR A 222 -11.26 -20.37 3.09
N PHE A 223 -10.12 -19.68 2.96
CA PHE A 223 -9.24 -19.78 1.80
C PHE A 223 -8.05 -20.72 2.06
N ALA A 224 -8.28 -22.03 1.99
CA ALA A 224 -7.29 -23.06 2.39
C ALA A 224 -5.92 -23.01 1.67
N ASN A 225 -5.89 -22.46 0.44
CA ASN A 225 -4.68 -22.34 -0.37
C ASN A 225 -4.07 -20.94 -0.37
N ARG A 226 -4.66 -19.99 0.36
CA ARG A 226 -4.17 -18.62 0.47
C ARG A 226 -3.64 -18.40 1.88
N PRO A 227 -2.39 -17.95 2.05
CA PRO A 227 -1.92 -17.55 3.37
C PRO A 227 -2.71 -16.33 3.84
N VAL A 228 -3.08 -16.31 5.11
CA VAL A 228 -3.74 -15.15 5.74
C VAL A 228 -2.73 -14.02 5.96
N VAL A 229 -1.46 -14.39 6.18
CA VAL A 229 -0.31 -13.48 6.27
C VAL A 229 0.85 -14.04 5.47
N ALA A 230 1.46 -13.19 4.64
CA ALA A 230 2.68 -13.51 3.90
C ALA A 230 3.73 -12.42 4.17
N GLN A 231 4.93 -12.85 4.54
CA GLN A 231 6.10 -11.99 4.78
C GLN A 231 7.19 -12.31 3.75
N PRO A 232 7.30 -11.55 2.65
CA PRO A 232 8.48 -11.60 1.79
C PRO A 232 9.71 -11.09 2.56
N THR A 233 10.80 -11.85 2.53
CA THR A 233 12.05 -11.52 3.22
C THR A 233 13.25 -12.18 2.55
N ARG A 234 14.45 -11.65 2.79
CA ARG A 234 15.71 -12.20 2.26
C ARG A 234 16.37 -13.11 3.29
N VAL A 235 16.81 -14.29 2.89
CA VAL A 235 17.66 -15.15 3.73
C VAL A 235 19.06 -14.53 3.83
N THR A 236 19.52 -14.21 5.04
CA THR A 236 20.80 -13.52 5.28
C THR A 236 21.88 -14.44 5.83
N ALA A 237 21.51 -15.53 6.50
CA ALA A 237 22.45 -16.56 6.93
C ALA A 237 21.75 -17.92 7.12
N ILE A 238 22.49 -18.99 6.93
CA ILE A 238 22.06 -20.36 7.24
C ILE A 238 23.18 -21.02 8.05
N LYS A 239 22.85 -21.56 9.24
CA LYS A 239 23.76 -22.33 10.07
C LYS A 239 23.06 -23.61 10.55
N GLY A 240 23.36 -24.73 9.89
CA GLY A 240 22.62 -25.98 10.12
C GLY A 240 21.14 -25.76 9.80
N ASN A 241 20.29 -25.90 10.81
CA ASN A 241 18.83 -25.73 10.71
C ASN A 241 18.33 -24.34 11.16
N ASP A 242 19.23 -23.43 11.53
CA ASP A 242 18.89 -22.06 11.86
C ASP A 242 19.02 -21.17 10.61
N VAL A 243 17.89 -20.57 10.21
CA VAL A 243 17.79 -19.62 9.09
C VAL A 243 17.65 -18.22 9.68
N THR A 244 18.49 -17.29 9.26
CA THR A 244 18.35 -15.87 9.61
C THR A 244 17.73 -15.10 8.44
N ILE A 245 16.66 -14.34 8.70
CA ILE A 245 15.95 -13.53 7.70
C ILE A 245 16.29 -12.03 7.83
N GLY A 246 16.08 -11.27 6.76
CA GLY A 246 16.56 -9.89 6.62
C GLY A 246 15.85 -8.89 7.53
N ASP A 247 14.62 -9.19 7.91
CA ASP A 247 13.78 -8.34 8.73
C ASP A 247 13.05 -9.16 9.81
N PRO A 248 12.66 -8.54 10.95
CA PRO A 248 12.01 -9.25 12.04
C PRO A 248 10.78 -10.07 11.63
N LEU A 249 10.67 -11.28 12.17
CA LEU A 249 9.56 -12.20 11.96
C LEU A 249 8.26 -11.57 12.43
N LEU A 250 7.26 -11.50 11.54
CA LEU A 250 6.02 -10.76 11.77
C LEU A 250 5.13 -11.42 12.84
N HIS A 251 5.09 -12.75 12.87
CA HIS A 251 4.36 -13.55 13.85
C HIS A 251 5.20 -14.72 14.36
N GLY A 252 4.89 -15.21 15.55
CA GLY A 252 5.56 -16.41 16.08
C GLY A 252 5.31 -17.64 15.19
N ILE A 253 6.18 -18.63 15.32
CA ILE A 253 6.02 -19.95 14.72
C ILE A 253 6.14 -20.99 15.82
N SER A 254 5.13 -21.85 15.92
CA SER A 254 5.04 -22.94 16.89
C SER A 254 4.16 -24.06 16.32
N PRO A 255 4.06 -25.23 16.97
CA PRO A 255 3.12 -26.28 16.56
C PRO A 255 1.66 -25.82 16.50
N THR A 256 1.25 -24.83 17.31
CA THR A 256 -0.11 -24.27 17.35
C THR A 256 -0.30 -23.05 16.43
N GLN A 257 0.76 -22.61 15.77
CA GLN A 257 0.75 -21.54 14.78
C GLN A 257 1.77 -21.87 13.68
N PRO A 258 1.46 -22.86 12.82
CA PRO A 258 2.40 -23.31 11.80
C PRO A 258 2.57 -22.26 10.70
N ALA A 259 3.75 -22.29 10.08
CA ALA A 259 4.08 -21.51 8.91
C ALA A 259 4.88 -22.38 7.92
N VAL A 260 5.00 -21.93 6.68
CA VAL A 260 5.91 -22.50 5.68
C VAL A 260 6.83 -21.42 5.13
N ILE A 261 8.04 -21.80 4.71
CA ILE A 261 8.87 -20.94 3.86
C ILE A 261 8.67 -21.41 2.42
N ALA A 262 8.14 -20.55 1.57
CA ALA A 262 7.82 -20.85 0.19
C ALA A 262 8.64 -20.00 -0.79
N SER A 263 8.82 -20.51 -2.00
CA SER A 263 9.32 -19.70 -3.11
C SER A 263 8.29 -18.63 -3.48
N TRP A 264 8.76 -17.54 -4.09
CA TRP A 264 7.90 -16.45 -4.52
C TRP A 264 8.33 -16.03 -5.92
N HIS A 265 7.38 -15.96 -6.84
CA HIS A 265 7.61 -15.44 -8.18
C HIS A 265 7.52 -13.91 -8.13
N HIS A 266 8.65 -13.23 -8.35
CA HIS A 266 8.74 -11.78 -8.18
C HIS A 266 9.88 -11.20 -9.01
N LEU A 267 9.82 -9.89 -9.22
CA LEU A 267 10.91 -9.05 -9.70
C LEU A 267 11.71 -8.51 -8.51
N GLU A 268 12.98 -8.19 -8.73
CA GLU A 268 13.85 -7.55 -7.74
C GLU A 268 14.44 -6.25 -8.32
N ALA A 269 14.55 -5.20 -7.50
CA ALA A 269 15.25 -3.96 -7.85
C ALA A 269 14.68 -3.25 -9.11
N VAL A 270 13.39 -2.92 -9.07
CA VAL A 270 12.70 -2.13 -10.12
C VAL A 270 12.38 -0.72 -9.63
N GLY A 271 12.72 0.28 -10.43
CA GLY A 271 12.55 1.70 -10.11
C GLY A 271 11.79 2.49 -11.16
N ILE A 272 10.98 3.45 -10.72
CA ILE A 272 10.38 4.50 -11.56
C ILE A 272 10.72 5.85 -10.93
N GLU A 273 11.35 6.76 -11.67
CA GLU A 273 11.79 8.02 -11.07
C GLU A 273 11.92 9.22 -12.01
N ALA A 274 11.88 10.41 -11.40
CA ALA A 274 12.21 11.69 -12.03
C ALA A 274 11.31 12.04 -13.21
N MET A 275 9.98 12.01 -13.02
CA MET A 275 9.00 12.32 -14.08
C MET A 275 7.67 12.83 -13.53
N ARG A 276 6.86 13.42 -14.40
CA ARG A 276 5.45 13.73 -14.15
C ARG A 276 4.55 12.77 -14.92
N LEU A 277 3.50 12.26 -14.28
CA LEU A 277 2.41 11.51 -14.92
C LEU A 277 1.19 12.42 -15.01
N THR A 278 0.70 12.68 -16.22
CA THR A 278 -0.42 13.61 -16.44
C THR A 278 -1.55 12.93 -17.18
N PHE A 279 -2.75 13.08 -16.64
CA PHE A 279 -4.01 12.66 -17.25
C PHE A 279 -4.82 13.90 -17.68
N PRO A 280 -5.65 13.79 -18.74
CA PRO A 280 -6.56 14.87 -19.12
C PRO A 280 -7.53 15.18 -17.98
N ASP A 281 -8.14 16.36 -18.05
CA ASP A 281 -9.32 16.64 -17.22
C ASP A 281 -10.39 15.60 -17.54
N ASN A 282 -10.90 14.95 -16.50
CA ASN A 282 -11.80 13.82 -16.64
C ASN A 282 -12.92 13.85 -15.57
N PRO A 283 -14.11 13.31 -15.89
CA PRO A 283 -15.25 13.36 -15.00
C PRO A 283 -15.10 12.40 -13.81
N TRP A 284 -15.59 12.83 -12.64
CA TRP A 284 -15.79 11.96 -11.48
C TRP A 284 -17.22 11.39 -11.51
N PHE A 285 -17.36 10.08 -11.69
CA PHE A 285 -18.67 9.42 -11.80
C PHE A 285 -19.26 8.93 -10.48
N GLY A 286 -18.47 8.93 -9.40
CA GLY A 286 -18.85 8.34 -8.12
C GLY A 286 -17.71 7.49 -7.56
N HIS A 287 -17.84 7.09 -6.30
CA HIS A 287 -16.88 6.20 -5.68
C HIS A 287 -16.93 4.81 -6.34
N HIS A 288 -15.77 4.21 -6.60
CA HIS A 288 -15.64 2.91 -7.29
C HIS A 288 -16.14 2.90 -8.75
N LEU A 289 -16.29 4.05 -9.42
CA LEU A 289 -16.75 4.14 -10.81
C LEU A 289 -15.70 4.78 -11.74
N GLU A 290 -14.42 4.64 -11.37
CA GLU A 290 -13.29 5.24 -12.07
C GLU A 290 -13.11 4.66 -13.48
N ALA A 291 -12.75 5.50 -14.46
CA ALA A 291 -12.48 5.05 -15.82
C ALA A 291 -11.13 4.33 -15.95
N GLY A 292 -10.23 4.57 -15.00
CA GLY A 292 -8.92 3.95 -14.91
C GLY A 292 -7.80 4.85 -15.41
N TYR A 293 -7.80 6.13 -15.03
CA TYR A 293 -6.63 7.00 -15.14
C TYR A 293 -5.63 6.68 -14.01
N ASN A 294 -5.09 5.46 -14.01
CA ASN A 294 -4.22 4.96 -12.95
C ASN A 294 -2.74 5.04 -13.34
N GLY A 295 -1.90 5.66 -12.51
CA GLY A 295 -0.50 5.96 -12.82
C GLY A 295 0.43 4.73 -12.80
N ILE A 296 0.72 4.24 -11.60
CA ILE A 296 1.70 3.17 -11.36
C ILE A 296 1.04 2.03 -10.59
N TYR A 297 1.28 0.78 -11.00
CA TYR A 297 0.90 -0.39 -10.20
C TYR A 297 2.12 -1.28 -9.99
N LEU A 298 2.52 -1.45 -8.73
CA LEU A 298 3.64 -2.29 -8.33
C LEU A 298 3.11 -3.64 -7.84
N THR A 299 3.24 -4.68 -8.67
CA THR A 299 2.86 -6.04 -8.33
C THR A 299 4.01 -7.03 -8.45
N GLY A 300 4.06 -8.03 -7.56
CA GLY A 300 5.09 -9.07 -7.59
C GLY A 300 6.51 -8.52 -7.51
N LEU A 301 6.79 -7.57 -6.62
CA LEU A 301 8.06 -6.82 -6.58
C LEU A 301 8.71 -6.86 -5.20
N PHE A 302 10.02 -7.11 -5.15
CA PHE A 302 10.87 -6.94 -3.97
C PHE A 302 11.97 -5.89 -4.20
N ASP A 303 12.30 -5.10 -3.18
CA ASP A 303 13.36 -4.07 -3.25
C ASP A 303 13.15 -3.01 -4.35
N GLY A 304 11.92 -2.53 -4.53
CA GLY A 304 11.56 -1.52 -5.54
C GLY A 304 11.48 -0.08 -5.04
N TRP A 305 11.39 0.87 -5.96
CA TRP A 305 11.19 2.29 -5.60
C TRP A 305 10.39 3.11 -6.61
N VAL A 306 9.68 4.11 -6.10
CA VAL A 306 9.15 5.25 -6.87
C VAL A 306 9.73 6.52 -6.24
N ARG A 307 10.35 7.38 -7.05
CA ARG A 307 11.04 8.56 -6.52
C ARG A 307 10.89 9.79 -7.40
N ASP A 308 10.63 10.94 -6.77
CA ASP A 308 10.55 12.22 -7.48
C ASP A 308 9.53 12.12 -8.63
N VAL A 309 8.27 11.90 -8.26
CA VAL A 309 7.16 11.75 -9.20
C VAL A 309 6.01 12.68 -8.84
N GLU A 310 5.60 13.50 -9.80
CA GLU A 310 4.34 14.25 -9.71
C GLU A 310 3.26 13.51 -10.50
N ILE A 311 2.06 13.38 -9.93
CA ILE A 311 0.92 12.71 -10.57
C ILE A 311 -0.26 13.68 -10.59
N ARG A 312 -0.72 14.04 -11.79
CA ARG A 312 -1.77 15.04 -11.99
C ARG A 312 -3.03 14.44 -12.60
N ASN A 313 -4.18 14.75 -12.00
CA ASN A 313 -5.53 14.37 -12.48
C ASN A 313 -5.80 12.85 -12.58
N ALA A 314 -5.14 12.04 -11.74
CA ALA A 314 -5.30 10.58 -11.76
C ALA A 314 -6.54 10.10 -11.00
N ASP A 315 -7.17 9.02 -11.49
CA ASP A 315 -8.12 8.21 -10.71
C ASP A 315 -7.39 7.51 -9.56
N SER A 316 -6.24 6.87 -9.85
CA SER A 316 -5.33 6.36 -8.83
C SER A 316 -3.88 6.72 -9.13
N GLY A 317 -3.14 7.22 -8.13
CA GLY A 317 -1.75 7.59 -8.31
C GLY A 317 -0.82 6.39 -8.36
N ILE A 318 -0.60 5.76 -7.20
CA ILE A 318 0.25 4.57 -7.05
C ILE A 318 -0.53 3.47 -6.34
N LEU A 319 -0.64 2.32 -6.97
CA LEU A 319 -1.19 1.09 -6.43
C LEU A 319 -0.08 0.09 -6.12
N THR A 320 -0.30 -0.79 -5.15
CA THR A 320 0.63 -1.86 -4.76
C THR A 320 -0.15 -3.09 -4.33
N ASP A 321 0.33 -4.27 -4.72
CA ASP A 321 -0.17 -5.57 -4.27
C ASP A 321 0.91 -6.65 -4.42
N ASN A 322 0.95 -7.66 -3.55
CA ASN A 322 1.93 -8.76 -3.63
C ASN A 322 3.35 -8.22 -3.82
N ALA A 323 3.79 -7.31 -2.95
CA ALA A 323 5.11 -6.68 -3.03
C ALA A 323 5.74 -6.51 -1.64
N GLY A 324 7.05 -6.32 -1.59
CA GLY A 324 7.74 -6.09 -0.33
C GLY A 324 9.02 -5.27 -0.44
N SER A 325 9.40 -4.64 0.67
CA SER A 325 10.61 -3.79 0.74
C SER A 325 10.60 -2.67 -0.32
N ILE A 326 9.51 -1.92 -0.42
CA ILE A 326 9.36 -0.82 -1.40
C ILE A 326 9.58 0.53 -0.73
N THR A 327 10.24 1.47 -1.43
CA THR A 327 10.31 2.88 -1.02
C THR A 327 9.63 3.79 -2.03
N ILE A 328 8.59 4.50 -1.60
CA ILE A 328 7.89 5.54 -2.35
C ILE A 328 8.29 6.89 -1.73
N ASP A 329 9.05 7.71 -2.44
CA ASP A 329 9.76 8.87 -1.90
C ASP A 329 9.52 10.13 -2.73
N LYS A 330 9.13 11.23 -2.09
CA LYS A 330 8.88 12.53 -2.77
C LYS A 330 7.89 12.39 -3.92
N VAL A 331 6.71 11.88 -3.60
CA VAL A 331 5.58 11.84 -4.52
C VAL A 331 4.65 13.01 -4.23
N ARG A 332 4.16 13.67 -5.29
CA ARG A 332 3.17 14.75 -5.19
C ARG A 332 1.96 14.42 -6.04
N THR A 333 0.76 14.50 -5.48
CA THR A 333 -0.50 14.35 -6.25
C THR A 333 -1.20 15.69 -6.38
N THR A 334 -1.53 16.09 -7.61
CA THR A 334 -2.03 17.44 -7.95
C THR A 334 -3.20 17.36 -8.95
N GLY A 335 -3.79 18.53 -9.23
CA GLY A 335 -4.92 18.66 -10.15
C GLY A 335 -6.26 18.85 -9.44
N GLU A 336 -7.30 19.04 -10.23
CA GLU A 336 -8.66 19.29 -9.74
C GLU A 336 -9.50 18.02 -9.66
N HIS A 337 -9.06 16.94 -10.33
CA HIS A 337 -9.75 15.65 -10.28
C HIS A 337 -9.70 15.04 -8.88
N LYS A 338 -10.84 14.49 -8.45
CA LYS A 338 -10.93 13.75 -7.20
C LYS A 338 -10.36 12.35 -7.41
N ALA A 339 -9.23 12.04 -6.81
CA ALA A 339 -8.64 10.71 -6.89
C ALA A 339 -9.41 9.71 -6.02
N HIS A 340 -9.50 8.46 -6.46
CA HIS A 340 -9.85 7.33 -5.60
C HIS A 340 -8.72 7.09 -4.59
N TYR A 341 -7.53 6.68 -5.07
CA TYR A 341 -6.32 6.48 -4.27
C TYR A 341 -5.22 7.44 -4.72
N THR A 342 -4.56 8.12 -3.78
CA THR A 342 -3.30 8.81 -4.10
C THR A 342 -2.13 7.82 -4.06
N VAL A 343 -1.96 7.14 -2.92
CA VAL A 343 -1.01 6.04 -2.70
C VAL A 343 -1.72 4.95 -1.90
N HIS A 344 -1.93 3.81 -2.55
CA HIS A 344 -2.53 2.60 -2.00
C HIS A 344 -1.46 1.58 -1.62
N VAL A 345 -1.48 1.16 -0.35
CA VAL A 345 -0.56 0.16 0.22
C VAL A 345 -1.34 -1.11 0.57
N GLY A 346 -1.55 -2.01 -0.40
CA GLY A 346 -2.37 -3.22 -0.23
C GLY A 346 -1.56 -4.51 -0.42
N ALA A 347 -1.88 -5.58 0.32
CA ALA A 347 -1.24 -6.89 0.22
C ALA A 347 0.30 -6.88 0.13
N VAL A 348 0.94 -6.01 0.90
CA VAL A 348 2.39 -5.77 0.89
C VAL A 348 3.04 -5.92 2.26
N HIS A 349 4.37 -6.01 2.29
CA HIS A 349 5.17 -6.04 3.51
C HIS A 349 6.36 -5.08 3.46
N ASN A 350 6.58 -4.26 4.49
CA ASN A 350 7.69 -3.29 4.53
C ASN A 350 7.66 -2.25 3.38
N VAL A 351 6.54 -1.55 3.18
CA VAL A 351 6.50 -0.39 2.26
C VAL A 351 6.72 0.90 3.04
N LEU A 352 7.72 1.70 2.64
CA LEU A 352 7.96 3.04 3.17
C LEU A 352 7.48 4.09 2.17
N VAL A 353 6.40 4.78 2.49
CA VAL A 353 5.96 6.01 1.83
C VAL A 353 6.51 7.18 2.63
N ARG A 354 7.37 8.02 2.06
CA ARG A 354 7.89 9.20 2.76
C ARG A 354 7.84 10.46 1.92
N ASP A 355 7.64 11.58 2.60
CA ASP A 355 7.60 12.92 2.00
C ASP A 355 6.53 13.02 0.87
N LEU A 356 5.42 12.31 1.05
CA LEU A 356 4.23 12.38 0.18
C LEU A 356 3.50 13.72 0.41
N VAL A 357 3.10 14.39 -0.67
CA VAL A 357 2.25 15.58 -0.63
C VAL A 357 1.00 15.37 -1.46
N VAL A 358 -0.17 15.43 -0.83
CA VAL A 358 -1.48 15.31 -1.49
C VAL A 358 -2.15 16.68 -1.54
N GLU A 359 -2.35 17.21 -2.74
CA GLU A 359 -2.93 18.54 -2.96
C GLU A 359 -4.31 18.51 -3.62
N ASN A 360 -4.57 17.50 -4.45
CA ASN A 360 -5.86 17.29 -5.09
C ASN A 360 -6.90 16.71 -4.10
N PRO A 361 -8.20 16.85 -4.38
CA PRO A 361 -9.23 16.11 -3.64
C PRO A 361 -9.03 14.60 -3.79
N SER A 362 -9.34 13.82 -2.75
CA SER A 362 -9.21 12.36 -2.82
C SER A 362 -10.19 11.66 -1.89
N VAL A 363 -10.61 10.45 -2.25
CA VAL A 363 -11.34 9.54 -1.35
C VAL A 363 -10.38 8.96 -0.31
N HIS A 364 -9.23 8.44 -0.75
CA HIS A 364 -8.25 7.78 0.11
C HIS A 364 -6.83 8.41 -0.09
N PRO A 365 -6.51 9.51 0.64
CA PRO A 365 -5.25 10.25 0.49
C PRO A 365 -4.02 9.56 1.10
N VAL A 366 -4.21 8.72 2.12
CA VAL A 366 -3.17 7.84 2.67
C VAL A 366 -3.83 6.52 3.06
N SER A 367 -3.49 5.44 2.36
CA SER A 367 -4.24 4.19 2.46
C SER A 367 -3.36 3.00 2.77
N VAL A 368 -3.74 2.25 3.81
CA VAL A 368 -3.19 0.95 4.18
C VAL A 368 -4.29 -0.09 4.01
N ASN A 369 -4.17 -0.90 2.97
CA ASN A 369 -5.25 -1.75 2.48
C ASN A 369 -5.14 -3.21 2.94
N THR A 370 -6.13 -4.02 2.59
CA THR A 370 -6.22 -5.47 2.87
C THR A 370 -4.86 -6.17 2.81
N ARG A 371 -4.47 -6.91 3.85
CA ARG A 371 -3.22 -7.71 3.99
C ARG A 371 -1.90 -6.93 4.04
N SER A 372 -1.91 -5.60 4.19
CA SER A 372 -0.68 -4.82 4.31
C SER A 372 -0.07 -4.85 5.72
N THR A 373 1.26 -4.98 5.79
CA THR A 373 1.97 -5.16 7.06
C THR A 373 3.29 -4.41 7.11
N ARG A 374 3.67 -3.91 8.30
CA ARG A 374 4.93 -3.16 8.53
C ARG A 374 5.18 -2.02 7.55
N SER A 375 4.11 -1.43 7.02
CA SER A 375 4.21 -0.28 6.13
C SER A 375 4.23 1.01 6.92
N VAL A 376 4.88 2.04 6.37
CA VAL A 376 5.13 3.30 7.05
C VAL A 376 4.76 4.45 6.13
N PHE A 377 3.88 5.34 6.57
CA PHE A 377 3.73 6.69 6.02
C PHE A 377 4.52 7.65 6.90
N LEU A 378 5.59 8.24 6.37
CA LEU A 378 6.49 9.15 7.09
C LEU A 378 6.43 10.55 6.50
N ARG A 379 6.06 11.55 7.31
CA ARG A 379 5.98 12.97 6.91
C ARG A 379 5.07 13.25 5.71
N ALA A 380 4.01 12.46 5.56
CA ALA A 380 3.00 12.76 4.55
C ALA A 380 2.23 14.05 4.92
N LYS A 381 1.92 14.86 3.91
CA LYS A 381 1.16 16.12 4.04
C LYS A 381 -0.09 16.04 3.19
N VAL A 382 -1.25 15.96 3.81
CA VAL A 382 -2.55 15.98 3.12
C VAL A 382 -3.15 17.37 3.28
N ARG A 383 -3.27 18.10 2.18
CA ARG A 383 -3.54 19.56 2.18
C ARG A 383 -5.01 19.93 2.27
N ARG A 384 -5.93 18.97 2.10
CA ARG A 384 -7.37 19.14 2.23
C ARG A 384 -8.02 17.78 2.48
N ASP A 385 -9.21 17.79 3.08
CA ASP A 385 -10.06 16.59 3.26
C ASP A 385 -9.29 15.38 3.80
N ALA A 386 -8.41 15.63 4.77
CA ALA A 386 -7.42 14.65 5.18
C ALA A 386 -8.03 13.47 5.96
N ILE A 387 -7.91 12.27 5.41
CA ILE A 387 -8.37 11.01 6.00
C ILE A 387 -7.18 10.05 6.16
N ILE A 388 -7.18 9.24 7.21
CA ILE A 388 -6.34 8.04 7.33
C ILE A 388 -7.21 6.84 6.97
N ASP A 389 -6.94 6.25 5.82
CA ASP A 389 -7.71 5.13 5.30
C ASP A 389 -7.06 3.79 5.67
N GLN A 390 -7.86 2.87 6.21
CA GLN A 390 -7.45 1.49 6.42
C GLN A 390 -8.55 0.51 6.00
N HIS A 391 -8.28 -0.36 5.02
CA HIS A 391 -9.25 -1.36 4.60
C HIS A 391 -9.14 -2.66 5.39
N SER A 392 -10.31 -3.20 5.74
CA SER A 392 -10.46 -4.47 6.45
C SER A 392 -9.74 -5.63 5.74
N GLY A 393 -9.37 -6.66 6.50
CA GLY A 393 -8.81 -7.90 5.97
C GLY A 393 -7.31 -7.99 6.22
N SER A 394 -6.93 -8.10 7.49
CA SER A 394 -5.59 -8.39 7.98
C SER A 394 -4.48 -7.34 7.81
N ASN A 395 -4.81 -6.06 7.56
CA ASN A 395 -3.78 -5.01 7.68
C ASN A 395 -3.38 -4.79 9.15
N HIS A 396 -2.10 -4.82 9.50
CA HIS A 396 -1.66 -4.67 10.90
C HIS A 396 -0.17 -4.32 11.03
N GLN A 397 0.24 -3.85 12.21
CA GLN A 397 1.62 -3.41 12.51
C GLN A 397 2.15 -2.32 11.55
N ASN A 398 1.29 -1.43 11.06
CA ASN A 398 1.70 -0.30 10.23
C ASN A 398 1.95 0.96 11.08
N LEU A 399 2.64 1.94 10.52
CA LEU A 399 3.03 3.17 11.21
C LEU A 399 2.68 4.41 10.37
N PHE A 400 1.92 5.32 10.95
CA PHE A 400 1.67 6.67 10.44
C PHE A 400 2.46 7.65 11.29
N ASP A 401 3.55 8.20 10.77
CA ASP A 401 4.57 8.93 11.52
C ASP A 401 4.76 10.34 10.98
N GLN A 402 4.57 11.35 11.83
CA GLN A 402 4.70 12.78 11.49
C GLN A 402 3.80 13.26 10.36
N LEU A 403 2.58 12.74 10.27
CA LEU A 403 1.61 13.22 9.27
C LEU A 403 1.15 14.65 9.62
N THR A 404 0.98 15.48 8.60
CA THR A 404 0.29 16.76 8.71
C THR A 404 -1.01 16.70 7.92
N MET A 405 -2.14 16.78 8.62
CA MET A 405 -3.47 16.56 8.08
C MET A 405 -4.29 17.83 8.16
N HIS A 406 -4.59 18.45 7.03
CA HIS A 406 -5.49 19.59 6.95
C HIS A 406 -6.94 19.08 6.94
N VAL A 407 -7.68 19.42 7.98
CA VAL A 407 -9.03 18.89 8.24
C VAL A 407 -10.03 20.03 8.34
N VAL A 408 -11.23 19.83 7.79
CA VAL A 408 -12.32 20.81 7.85
C VAL A 408 -13.46 20.19 8.67
N PRO A 409 -13.49 20.42 10.00
CA PRO A 409 -14.51 19.83 10.86
C PRO A 409 -15.89 20.42 10.58
N ARG A 410 -16.93 19.64 10.86
CA ARG A 410 -18.33 20.07 10.77
C ARG A 410 -18.85 20.41 12.15
N ARG A 411 -19.70 21.44 12.25
CA ARG A 411 -20.44 21.75 13.48
C ARG A 411 -21.68 20.85 13.56
N THR A 412 -21.78 20.09 14.64
CA THR A 412 -22.91 19.23 14.99
C THR A 412 -23.61 19.78 16.24
N ALA A 413 -24.70 19.13 16.66
CA ALA A 413 -25.34 19.45 17.94
C ALA A 413 -24.43 19.21 19.16
N SER A 414 -23.45 18.30 19.04
CA SER A 414 -22.50 17.94 20.08
C SER A 414 -21.18 18.74 20.03
N GLY A 415 -21.03 19.68 19.09
CA GLY A 415 -19.84 20.52 18.94
C GLY A 415 -19.18 20.38 17.58
N TRP A 416 -17.88 20.66 17.49
CA TRP A 416 -17.11 20.44 16.25
C TRP A 416 -16.67 19.00 16.16
N SER A 417 -16.81 18.37 15.00
CA SER A 417 -16.36 17.00 14.78
C SER A 417 -15.76 16.77 13.40
N TYR A 418 -14.78 15.88 13.36
CA TYR A 418 -14.17 15.39 12.14
C TYR A 418 -13.92 13.89 12.26
N ARG A 419 -14.26 13.13 11.22
CA ARG A 419 -13.91 11.71 11.13
C ARG A 419 -12.56 11.61 10.44
N LEU A 420 -11.53 11.24 11.20
CA LEU A 420 -10.16 11.18 10.68
C LEU A 420 -9.82 9.79 10.16
N TRP A 421 -10.25 8.75 10.85
CA TRP A 421 -10.04 7.38 10.43
C TRP A 421 -11.26 6.86 9.70
N GLU A 422 -11.04 6.40 8.48
CA GLU A 422 -12.05 5.74 7.67
C GLU A 422 -11.53 4.41 7.16
N GLY A 423 -12.43 3.59 6.63
CA GLY A 423 -12.04 2.33 6.03
C GLY A 423 -13.21 1.59 5.43
N GLY A 424 -12.91 0.89 4.34
CA GLY A 424 -13.82 -0.02 3.69
C GLY A 424 -13.65 -1.47 4.14
N GLY A 425 -14.44 -2.34 3.53
CA GLY A 425 -14.32 -3.78 3.65
C GLY A 425 -15.62 -4.43 4.08
N ALA A 426 -15.99 -5.48 3.34
CA ALA A 426 -17.17 -6.27 3.63
C ALA A 426 -17.06 -7.00 4.98
N PRO A 427 -18.17 -7.38 5.62
CA PRO A 427 -18.17 -8.07 6.92
C PRO A 427 -17.25 -9.30 6.99
N TYR A 428 -17.13 -10.06 5.89
CA TYR A 428 -16.25 -11.22 5.81
C TYR A 428 -14.75 -10.89 5.83
N TRP A 429 -14.36 -9.62 5.73
CA TRP A 429 -13.00 -9.13 5.89
C TRP A 429 -12.76 -8.38 7.20
N LYS A 430 -13.79 -8.17 8.03
CA LYS A 430 -13.63 -7.48 9.32
C LYS A 430 -12.73 -8.27 10.29
N PRO A 431 -12.13 -7.63 11.32
CA PRO A 431 -12.14 -6.19 11.63
C PRO A 431 -11.46 -5.30 10.58
N GLY A 432 -11.67 -4.00 10.70
CA GLY A 432 -11.09 -2.94 9.87
C GLY A 432 -9.56 -2.90 9.87
N HIS A 433 -8.93 -3.34 10.95
CA HIS A 433 -7.49 -3.60 11.01
C HIS A 433 -7.13 -4.53 12.16
N GLY A 434 -5.90 -5.06 12.18
CA GLY A 434 -5.35 -5.85 13.30
C GLY A 434 -4.46 -5.02 14.24
N LEU A 435 -3.78 -5.71 15.15
CA LEU A 435 -3.00 -5.13 16.23
C LEU A 435 -1.86 -4.20 15.76
N PHE A 436 -1.54 -3.22 16.61
CA PHE A 436 -0.34 -2.40 16.55
C PHE A 436 -0.20 -1.47 15.34
N ASN A 437 -1.30 -1.14 14.65
CA ASN A 437 -1.31 0.05 13.82
C ASN A 437 -1.09 1.28 14.72
N THR A 438 -0.01 2.00 14.44
CA THR A 438 0.52 3.03 15.31
C THR A 438 0.49 4.37 14.59
N HIS A 439 -0.05 5.38 15.27
CA HIS A 439 -0.06 6.76 14.85
C HIS A 439 0.86 7.54 15.78
N TRP A 440 1.89 8.15 15.23
CA TRP A 440 2.94 8.81 15.98
C TRP A 440 3.08 10.26 15.53
N ASN A 441 2.93 11.17 16.49
CA ASN A 441 3.14 12.59 16.32
C ASN A 441 2.31 13.20 15.16
N LEU A 442 1.03 12.84 15.13
CA LEU A 442 0.07 13.26 14.12
C LEU A 442 -0.38 14.70 14.37
N LYS A 443 -0.18 15.58 13.39
CA LYS A 443 -0.55 16.99 13.46
C LYS A 443 -1.80 17.28 12.63
N LEU A 444 -2.84 17.80 13.26
CA LEU A 444 -4.04 18.31 12.62
C LEU A 444 -3.93 19.83 12.41
N VAL A 445 -4.36 20.29 11.24
CA VAL A 445 -4.43 21.71 10.88
C VAL A 445 -5.88 22.05 10.56
N PHE A 446 -6.52 22.80 11.45
CA PHE A 446 -7.87 23.31 11.33
C PHE A 446 -7.85 24.70 10.68
N PRO A 447 -8.86 25.05 9.85
CA PRO A 447 -8.98 26.38 9.26
C PRO A 447 -9.38 27.43 10.31
N ASP A 448 -9.10 28.69 10.02
CA ASP A 448 -9.43 29.84 10.89
C ASP A 448 -10.94 30.01 11.15
N SER A 449 -11.79 29.38 10.33
CA SER A 449 -13.24 29.34 10.53
C SER A 449 -13.65 28.52 11.77
N VAL A 450 -12.75 27.70 12.32
CA VAL A 450 -12.94 27.00 13.59
C VAL A 450 -12.43 27.90 14.71
N PRO A 451 -13.26 28.30 15.71
CA PRO A 451 -12.83 29.18 16.81
C PRO A 451 -11.59 28.69 17.54
N ASP A 452 -10.73 29.60 18.01
CA ASP A 452 -9.47 29.24 18.69
C ASP A 452 -9.67 28.42 19.98
N ASP A 453 -10.79 28.65 20.68
CA ASP A 453 -11.20 27.94 21.89
C ASP A 453 -12.02 26.67 21.61
N ALA A 454 -12.26 26.34 20.33
CA ALA A 454 -13.00 25.16 19.96
C ALA A 454 -12.24 23.88 20.35
N VAL A 455 -13.00 22.92 20.89
CA VAL A 455 -12.56 21.54 21.06
C VAL A 455 -13.19 20.71 19.96
N VAL A 456 -12.37 20.03 19.15
CA VAL A 456 -12.83 19.23 18.02
C VAL A 456 -12.83 17.74 18.38
N GLY A 457 -13.98 17.09 18.28
CA GLY A 457 -14.09 15.64 18.40
C GLY A 457 -13.55 14.93 17.17
N ILE A 458 -12.45 14.23 17.33
CA ILE A 458 -11.82 13.41 16.28
C ILE A 458 -12.30 11.98 16.45
N THR A 459 -13.06 11.52 15.44
CA THR A 459 -13.76 10.24 15.49
C THR A 459 -13.14 9.23 14.51
N SER A 460 -13.35 7.95 14.80
CA SER A 460 -13.09 6.84 13.88
C SER A 460 -14.40 6.29 13.30
N GLY A 461 -14.46 6.12 11.98
CA GLY A 461 -15.44 5.25 11.30
C GLY A 461 -14.90 3.83 11.06
N LEU A 462 -13.70 3.56 11.55
CA LEU A 462 -12.98 2.31 11.41
C LEU A 462 -12.97 1.56 12.75
N GLU A 463 -13.08 0.24 12.67
CA GLU A 463 -13.15 -0.65 13.82
C GLU A 463 -11.98 -1.63 13.80
N GLY A 464 -11.05 -1.57 14.75
CA GLY A 464 -9.98 -2.57 14.86
C GLY A 464 -9.24 -2.54 16.20
N PRO A 465 -8.85 -3.71 16.74
CA PRO A 465 -8.22 -3.81 18.04
C PRO A 465 -6.80 -3.23 18.08
N GLY A 466 -6.38 -2.82 19.28
CA GLY A 466 -4.97 -2.59 19.60
C GLY A 466 -4.29 -1.48 18.79
N ALA A 467 -5.05 -0.48 18.33
CA ALA A 467 -4.49 0.73 17.75
C ALA A 467 -3.68 1.51 18.81
N ARG A 468 -2.64 2.21 18.38
CA ARG A 468 -1.81 3.07 19.24
C ARG A 468 -1.82 4.48 18.67
N ILE A 469 -2.10 5.47 19.49
CA ILE A 469 -2.13 6.89 19.11
C ILE A 469 -1.29 7.66 20.12
N VAL A 470 -0.13 8.14 19.70
CA VAL A 470 0.80 8.87 20.55
C VAL A 470 1.10 10.23 19.91
N GLY A 471 0.82 11.31 20.63
CA GLY A 471 1.12 12.66 20.18
C GLY A 471 0.16 13.21 19.12
N LEU A 472 -1.14 12.92 19.25
CA LEU A 472 -2.17 13.54 18.41
C LEU A 472 -2.38 14.98 18.88
N HIS A 473 -2.08 15.95 18.02
CA HIS A 473 -2.14 17.37 18.37
C HIS A 473 -2.54 18.23 17.17
N GLY A 474 -2.85 19.50 17.39
CA GLY A 474 -3.18 20.44 16.31
C GLY A 474 -3.17 21.89 16.76
N ASN A 475 -3.60 22.80 15.89
CA ASN A 475 -3.82 24.22 16.24
C ASN A 475 -5.15 24.49 16.97
N ARG A 476 -5.89 23.42 17.30
CA ARG A 476 -7.06 23.40 18.18
C ARG A 476 -6.93 22.21 19.12
N SER A 477 -7.56 22.31 20.28
CA SER A 477 -7.70 21.17 21.17
C SER A 477 -8.58 20.10 20.55
N VAL A 478 -8.24 18.83 20.78
CA VAL A 478 -8.97 17.68 20.28
C VAL A 478 -9.41 16.77 21.42
N MET A 479 -10.57 16.13 21.23
CA MET A 479 -10.99 14.96 21.98
C MET A 479 -10.98 13.76 21.03
N LEU A 480 -10.54 12.62 21.52
CA LEU A 480 -10.45 11.39 20.73
C LEU A 480 -11.63 10.46 21.05
N ASP A 481 -12.38 10.05 20.03
CA ASP A 481 -13.36 8.97 20.09
C ASP A 481 -12.99 7.90 19.04
N TYR A 482 -12.28 6.88 19.50
CA TYR A 482 -11.80 5.78 18.68
C TYR A 482 -12.25 4.46 19.31
N ARG A 483 -12.79 3.55 18.51
CA ARG A 483 -13.44 2.32 18.98
C ARG A 483 -12.94 1.10 18.19
N PRO A 484 -12.51 0.01 18.85
CA PRO A 484 -12.22 -0.10 20.29
C PRO A 484 -11.23 0.93 20.82
N ALA A 485 -11.30 1.23 22.11
CA ALA A 485 -10.41 2.22 22.72
C ALA A 485 -8.94 1.90 22.41
N PRO A 486 -8.18 2.85 21.85
CA PRO A 486 -6.77 2.64 21.53
C PRO A 486 -5.92 2.83 22.77
N TYR A 487 -4.67 2.38 22.72
CA TYR A 487 -3.66 2.94 23.59
C TYR A 487 -3.42 4.40 23.16
N ALA A 488 -3.69 5.36 24.05
CA ALA A 488 -3.52 6.78 23.78
C ALA A 488 -2.57 7.44 24.79
N GLU A 489 -1.63 8.24 24.30
CA GLU A 489 -0.71 9.02 25.13
C GLU A 489 -0.42 10.37 24.44
N MET A 490 -0.09 11.40 25.22
CA MET A 490 0.26 12.74 24.70
C MET A 490 -0.84 13.32 23.80
N LEU A 491 -2.11 13.17 24.16
CA LEU A 491 -3.20 13.85 23.45
C LEU A 491 -3.10 15.36 23.67
N ASN A 492 -3.23 16.13 22.59
CA ASN A 492 -2.98 17.57 22.52
C ASN A 492 -1.51 18.00 22.73
N GLU A 493 -0.57 17.06 22.71
CA GLU A 493 0.86 17.32 22.88
C GLU A 493 1.68 16.71 21.75
N ALA A 494 2.70 17.42 21.28
CA ALA A 494 3.62 16.90 20.27
C ALA A 494 4.72 16.06 20.92
N VAL A 495 5.18 15.00 20.24
CA VAL A 495 6.31 14.18 20.71
C VAL A 495 7.63 14.87 20.37
N VAL A 496 8.13 15.76 21.23
CA VAL A 496 9.34 16.55 20.94
C VAL A 496 10.64 15.74 21.06
N SER A 497 10.71 14.78 21.99
CA SER A 497 11.91 14.00 22.28
C SER A 497 12.28 12.98 21.19
N ALA A 498 11.27 12.46 20.49
CA ALA A 498 11.41 11.56 19.36
C ALA A 498 10.34 11.90 18.30
N PRO A 499 10.52 12.99 17.52
CA PRO A 499 9.50 13.49 16.61
C PRO A 499 9.04 12.46 15.58
N SER A 500 9.94 11.59 15.12
CA SER A 500 9.61 10.40 14.33
C SER A 500 10.05 9.13 15.04
N LEU A 501 9.12 8.20 15.21
CA LEU A 501 9.42 6.86 15.75
C LEU A 501 10.29 6.07 14.78
N TYR A 502 9.98 6.12 13.47
CA TYR A 502 10.73 5.41 12.45
C TYR A 502 12.20 5.87 12.42
N GLU A 503 12.43 7.18 12.40
CA GLU A 503 13.78 7.75 12.31
C GLU A 503 14.55 7.55 13.62
N HIS A 504 13.90 7.67 14.77
CA HIS A 504 14.51 7.36 16.06
C HIS A 504 14.99 5.91 16.11
N GLN A 505 14.14 4.95 15.72
CA GLN A 505 14.51 3.53 15.67
C GLN A 505 15.56 3.22 14.60
N LEU A 506 15.55 3.93 13.47
CA LEU A 506 16.59 3.81 12.44
C LEU A 506 17.95 4.29 12.97
N ALA A 507 17.99 5.43 13.66
CA ALA A 507 19.20 5.96 14.28
C ALA A 507 19.77 4.98 15.32
N MET A 508 18.91 4.45 16.19
CA MET A 508 19.26 3.42 17.19
C MET A 508 19.88 2.17 16.55
N ARG A 509 19.28 1.65 15.46
CA ARG A 509 19.81 0.49 14.73
C ARG A 509 21.17 0.78 14.09
N ARG A 510 21.34 1.96 13.49
CA ARG A 510 22.62 2.38 12.89
C ARG A 510 23.73 2.56 13.93
N ALA A 511 23.40 3.05 15.11
CA ALA A 511 24.36 3.20 16.20
C ALA A 511 24.88 1.84 16.71
N ARG A 512 24.05 0.78 16.70
CA ARG A 512 24.46 -0.58 17.08
C ARG A 512 25.32 -1.32 16.04
N MET A 513 25.39 -0.80 14.81
CA MET A 513 26.20 -1.37 13.71
C MET A 513 27.57 -0.70 13.56
N ARG A 514 27.79 0.40 14.30
CA ARG A 514 29.10 1.03 14.47
C ARG A 514 29.73 0.48 15.74
#